data_AF-A0A158S7R3-F1
#
_entry.id   AF-A0A158S7R3-F1
#
_cell.length_a   1.000
_cell.length_b   1.000
_cell.length_c   1.000
_cell.angle_alpha   90.00
_cell.angle_beta   90.00
_cell.angle_gamma   90.00
#
_symmetry.space_group_name_H-M   'P 1'
#
loop_
_entity.id
_entity.type
_entity.pdbx_description
1 polymer ?
#
loop_
_entity_poly.entity_id
_entity_poly.type
_entity_poly.pdbx_seq_one_letter_code
_entity_poly.pdbx_strand_id
1 'polypeptide(L)'
;MNAWKSGVLKVSGRGIRRSVATLAVLALSLSSCGSHKSSAAENAVTESPPLKAIASIKELMDSTVDPSADGLWNSVWIVSNANGVDKHQPRTDEEWHEVRRHAITLIESMNLAMIPGRPAAPSGTKAGLGELTPQQIDAMVKANRPEFDEFAGAVRESAVEALAAIDHKDPEALSRIGGEIDERCEACHTTFWYPNSKRPNK
;
A
#
# COMPACT_ATOMS: atom_id res chain seq x y z
N MET A 1 1.09 -21.11 -30.75
CA MET A 1 1.59 -22.50 -30.87
C MET A 1 2.84 -22.62 -30.03
N ASN A 2 2.79 -23.38 -28.95
CA ASN A 2 3.88 -24.22 -28.42
C ASN A 2 3.40 -24.90 -27.15
N ALA A 3 3.13 -26.19 -27.31
CA ALA A 3 2.62 -27.12 -26.31
C ALA A 3 3.74 -27.57 -25.39
N TRP A 4 3.51 -27.61 -24.08
CA TRP A 4 4.26 -28.45 -23.17
C TRP A 4 3.32 -29.47 -22.52
N LYS A 5 3.54 -30.73 -22.87
CA LYS A 5 2.75 -31.90 -22.50
C LYS A 5 3.14 -32.38 -21.10
N SER A 6 2.10 -32.77 -20.36
CA SER A 6 2.10 -33.50 -19.11
C SER A 6 2.76 -34.88 -19.22
N GLY A 7 3.60 -35.22 -18.24
CA GLY A 7 4.19 -36.54 -18.05
C GLY A 7 3.72 -37.16 -16.73
N VAL A 8 2.83 -38.14 -16.81
CA VAL A 8 2.35 -38.97 -15.70
C VAL A 8 3.32 -40.14 -15.51
N LEU A 9 3.93 -40.29 -14.32
CA LEU A 9 4.68 -41.49 -13.97
C LEU A 9 3.76 -42.56 -13.34
N LYS A 10 3.82 -43.75 -13.91
CA LYS A 10 3.11 -44.98 -13.52
C LYS A 10 3.56 -45.50 -12.16
N VAL A 11 2.57 -45.88 -11.34
CA VAL A 11 2.73 -46.81 -10.21
C VAL A 11 2.77 -48.25 -10.74
N SER A 12 3.73 -49.04 -10.25
CA SER A 12 3.76 -50.50 -10.38
C SER A 12 4.33 -51.07 -9.09
N GLY A 13 3.54 -51.92 -8.42
CA GLY A 13 3.90 -52.48 -7.12
C GLY A 13 4.24 -53.96 -7.13
N ARG A 14 4.58 -54.40 -5.90
CA ARG A 14 4.42 -55.75 -5.30
C ARG A 14 5.63 -56.69 -5.39
N GLY A 15 6.10 -57.13 -4.21
CA GLY A 15 7.04 -58.25 -4.09
C GLY A 15 7.61 -58.43 -2.68
N ILE A 16 6.88 -59.12 -1.82
CA ILE A 16 7.22 -59.56 -0.45
C ILE A 16 8.41 -60.55 -0.45
N ARG A 17 9.34 -60.46 0.52
CA ARG A 17 9.75 -61.60 1.39
C ARG A 17 10.70 -61.22 2.54
N ARG A 18 10.35 -61.75 3.71
CA ARG A 18 11.04 -61.68 5.01
C ARG A 18 12.34 -62.49 5.01
N SER A 19 13.36 -62.06 5.74
CA SER A 19 14.22 -62.93 6.55
C SER A 19 14.99 -62.09 7.58
N VAL A 20 14.85 -62.51 8.84
CA VAL A 20 15.51 -62.00 10.05
C VAL A 20 16.86 -62.70 10.18
N ALA A 21 17.94 -61.97 10.45
CA ALA A 21 19.10 -62.51 11.16
C ALA A 21 19.86 -61.39 11.86
N THR A 22 19.68 -61.35 13.18
CA THR A 22 20.32 -60.52 14.19
C THR A 22 21.80 -60.90 14.35
N LEU A 23 22.72 -59.93 14.44
CA LEU A 23 23.94 -60.11 15.23
C LEU A 23 24.30 -58.80 15.91
N ALA A 24 24.17 -58.81 17.23
CA ALA A 24 24.53 -57.74 18.14
C ALA A 24 26.05 -57.73 18.38
N VAL A 25 26.65 -56.54 18.38
CA VAL A 25 27.87 -56.30 19.17
C VAL A 25 27.62 -55.08 20.04
N LEU A 26 27.61 -55.38 21.34
CA LEU A 26 27.41 -54.48 22.46
C LEU A 26 28.75 -53.82 22.80
N ALA A 27 28.86 -52.50 22.69
CA ALA A 27 29.91 -51.73 23.33
C ALA A 27 29.26 -50.71 24.27
N LEU A 28 29.20 -51.08 25.54
CA LEU A 28 28.83 -50.21 26.66
C LEU A 28 30.06 -49.39 27.06
N SER A 29 30.00 -48.07 26.98
CA SER A 29 30.83 -47.20 27.80
C SER A 29 30.16 -45.86 28.11
N LEU A 30 29.66 -45.81 29.36
CA LEU A 30 29.53 -44.69 30.30
C LEU A 30 28.92 -43.34 29.86
N SER A 31 27.72 -43.11 30.40
CA SER A 31 27.22 -41.87 31.00
C SER A 31 28.04 -40.59 30.81
N SER A 32 27.50 -39.68 30.00
CA SER A 32 27.44 -38.27 30.39
C SER A 32 26.04 -37.74 30.07
N CYS A 33 25.19 -37.70 31.09
CA CYS A 33 24.05 -36.79 31.15
C CYS A 33 24.59 -35.36 31.25
N GLY A 34 25.10 -34.82 30.14
CA GLY A 34 25.14 -33.39 29.93
C GLY A 34 23.83 -33.02 29.28
N SER A 35 22.91 -32.42 30.03
CA SER A 35 21.75 -31.75 29.49
C SER A 35 22.24 -30.82 28.37
N HIS A 36 22.03 -31.23 27.11
CA HIS A 36 22.06 -30.32 25.98
C HIS A 36 20.93 -29.33 26.25
N LYS A 37 21.24 -28.28 27.01
CA LYS A 37 20.56 -27.00 26.88
C LYS A 37 20.69 -26.69 25.39
N SER A 38 19.61 -26.97 24.67
CA SER A 38 19.32 -26.36 23.40
C SER A 38 19.59 -24.88 23.62
N SER A 39 20.74 -24.42 23.11
CA SER A 39 21.07 -23.01 23.13
C SER A 39 19.91 -22.37 22.41
N ALA A 40 19.08 -21.67 23.18
CA ALA A 40 18.09 -20.77 22.68
C ALA A 40 18.85 -19.73 21.85
N ALA A 41 19.07 -20.04 20.56
CA ALA A 41 19.02 -19.03 19.52
C ALA A 41 17.54 -18.65 19.40
N GLU A 42 17.04 -18.07 20.50
CA GLU A 42 15.76 -17.41 20.59
C GLU A 42 15.88 -16.25 19.61
N ASN A 43 15.01 -16.29 18.61
CA ASN A 43 14.87 -15.32 17.54
C ASN A 43 15.20 -13.90 18.04
N ALA A 44 16.43 -13.44 17.81
CA ALA A 44 16.76 -12.04 17.93
C ALA A 44 16.08 -11.35 16.75
N VAL A 45 14.81 -11.03 16.92
CA VAL A 45 14.12 -10.07 16.07
C VAL A 45 14.89 -8.78 16.25
N THR A 46 15.79 -8.47 15.32
CA THR A 46 16.36 -7.15 15.21
C THR A 46 15.21 -6.20 14.90
N GLU A 47 14.71 -5.53 15.93
CA GLU A 47 13.69 -4.51 15.80
C GLU A 47 14.21 -3.47 14.79
N SER A 48 13.52 -3.30 13.67
CA SER A 48 13.89 -2.29 12.68
C SER A 48 13.85 -0.91 13.37
N PRO A 49 14.82 -0.01 13.11
CA PRO A 49 14.78 1.33 13.65
C PRO A 49 13.42 1.99 13.34
N PRO A 50 12.84 2.75 14.29
CA PRO A 50 11.54 3.37 14.07
C PRO A 50 11.62 4.36 12.90
N LEU A 51 10.60 4.33 12.04
CA LEU A 51 10.42 5.31 10.98
C LEU A 51 10.26 6.72 11.59
N LYS A 52 10.91 7.71 10.98
CA LYS A 52 10.84 9.11 11.42
C LYS A 52 10.08 9.94 10.40
N ALA A 53 8.99 10.57 10.83
CA ALA A 53 8.30 11.59 10.03
C ALA A 53 9.11 12.89 10.07
N ILE A 54 9.64 13.31 8.91
CA ILE A 54 10.40 14.57 8.77
C ILE A 54 9.48 15.74 8.43
N ALA A 55 8.65 15.56 7.41
CA ALA A 55 7.65 16.54 6.99
C ALA A 55 6.35 16.39 7.81
N SER A 56 5.59 17.48 7.95
CA SER A 56 4.21 17.44 8.43
C SER A 56 3.27 16.69 7.47
N ILE A 57 2.02 16.46 7.87
CA ILE A 57 0.98 15.95 6.98
C ILE A 57 0.74 16.96 5.86
N LYS A 58 0.59 18.24 6.19
CA LYS A 58 0.39 19.31 5.21
C LYS A 58 1.50 19.37 4.15
N GLU A 59 2.76 19.29 4.55
CA GLU A 59 3.89 19.29 3.61
C GLU A 59 3.94 18.01 2.77
N LEU A 60 3.61 16.85 3.34
CA LEU A 60 3.51 15.61 2.57
C LEU A 60 2.40 15.69 1.52
N MET A 61 1.24 16.26 1.89
CA MET A 61 0.14 16.45 0.97
C MET A 61 0.58 17.36 -0.19
N ASP A 62 1.01 18.57 0.13
CA ASP A 62 1.40 19.60 -0.85
C ASP A 62 2.56 19.17 -1.76
N SER A 63 3.58 18.53 -1.21
CA SER A 63 4.82 18.26 -1.96
C SER A 63 4.87 16.87 -2.61
N THR A 64 3.93 15.98 -2.33
CA THR A 64 4.01 14.59 -2.82
C THR A 64 2.66 14.00 -3.17
N VAL A 65 1.69 14.05 -2.26
CA VAL A 65 0.37 13.43 -2.50
C VAL A 65 -0.37 14.18 -3.59
N ASP A 66 -0.55 15.49 -3.44
CA ASP A 66 -1.34 16.32 -4.36
C ASP A 66 -0.75 16.29 -5.77
N PRO A 67 0.58 16.49 -5.99
CA PRO A 67 1.16 16.38 -7.33
C PRO A 67 1.07 14.97 -7.93
N SER A 68 1.03 13.93 -7.10
CA SER A 68 0.86 12.56 -7.58
C SER A 68 -0.57 12.28 -7.99
N ALA A 69 -1.55 12.74 -7.21
CA ALA A 69 -2.96 12.64 -7.56
C ALA A 69 -3.30 13.48 -8.81
N ASP A 70 -2.79 14.71 -8.88
CA ASP A 70 -2.91 15.58 -10.05
C ASP A 70 -2.33 14.93 -11.30
N GLY A 71 -1.20 14.22 -11.19
CA GLY A 71 -0.63 13.48 -12.32
C GLY A 71 -1.55 12.38 -12.84
N LEU A 72 -2.36 11.76 -11.97
CA LEU A 72 -3.39 10.80 -12.38
C LEU A 72 -4.59 11.50 -13.00
N TRP A 73 -5.17 12.50 -12.32
CA TRP A 73 -6.37 13.19 -12.79
C TRP A 73 -6.15 13.94 -14.10
N ASN A 74 -5.00 14.60 -14.26
CA ASN A 74 -4.69 15.34 -15.48
C ASN A 74 -4.32 14.43 -16.65
N SER A 75 -4.05 13.15 -16.41
CA SER A 75 -3.71 12.20 -17.48
C SER A 75 -4.91 11.82 -18.35
N VAL A 76 -6.13 11.89 -17.80
CA VAL A 76 -7.36 11.51 -18.50
C VAL A 76 -8.48 12.50 -18.21
N TRP A 77 -9.04 13.11 -19.25
CA TRP A 77 -10.21 13.97 -19.11
C TRP A 77 -11.07 13.97 -20.35
N ILE A 78 -12.36 14.26 -20.16
CA ILE A 78 -13.35 14.36 -21.21
C ILE A 78 -14.12 15.67 -21.00
N VAL A 79 -14.05 16.57 -21.97
CA VAL A 79 -14.78 17.84 -21.94
C VAL A 79 -15.73 17.90 -23.13
N SER A 80 -17.01 18.14 -22.87
CA SER A 80 -17.99 18.46 -23.92
C SER A 80 -17.97 19.96 -24.19
N ASN A 81 -17.83 20.36 -25.45
CA ASN A 81 -17.84 21.74 -25.89
C ASN A 81 -18.72 21.93 -27.14
N ALA A 82 -18.81 23.16 -27.64
CA ALA A 82 -19.65 23.50 -28.80
C ALA A 82 -19.27 22.75 -30.09
N ASN A 83 -18.05 22.21 -30.17
CA ASN A 83 -17.52 21.50 -31.33
C ASN A 83 -17.55 19.96 -31.18
N GLY A 84 -18.01 19.45 -30.03
CA GLY A 84 -18.10 18.01 -29.77
C GLY A 84 -17.48 17.63 -28.42
N VAL A 85 -16.87 16.43 -28.36
CA VAL A 85 -16.27 15.87 -27.15
C VAL A 85 -14.76 15.81 -27.34
N ASP A 86 -14.02 16.59 -26.54
CA ASP A 86 -12.57 16.52 -26.46
C ASP A 86 -12.17 15.49 -25.41
N LYS A 87 -11.34 14.52 -25.83
CA LYS A 87 -10.81 13.46 -24.96
C LYS A 87 -9.30 13.53 -24.90
N HIS A 88 -8.77 13.62 -23.70
CA HIS A 88 -7.34 13.51 -23.41
C HIS A 88 -7.03 12.21 -22.70
N GLN A 89 -5.95 11.57 -23.12
CA GLN A 89 -5.42 10.34 -22.56
C GLN A 89 -3.97 10.15 -23.04
N PRO A 90 -3.15 9.35 -22.34
CA PRO A 90 -1.82 8.96 -22.82
C PRO A 90 -1.93 8.14 -24.12
N ARG A 91 -1.04 8.40 -25.07
CA ARG A 91 -1.01 7.76 -26.40
C ARG A 91 0.29 7.00 -26.65
N THR A 92 1.37 7.37 -25.98
CA THR A 92 2.69 6.76 -26.13
C THR A 92 3.09 5.98 -24.89
N ASP A 93 4.02 5.04 -25.04
CA ASP A 93 4.60 4.29 -23.92
C ASP A 93 5.24 5.21 -22.89
N GLU A 94 5.89 6.28 -23.34
CA GLU A 94 6.50 7.29 -22.47
C GLU A 94 5.44 8.01 -21.63
N GLU A 95 4.36 8.48 -22.25
CA GLU A 95 3.27 9.14 -21.50
C GLU A 95 2.62 8.19 -20.49
N TRP A 96 2.39 6.91 -20.84
CA TRP A 96 1.90 5.93 -19.87
C TRP A 96 2.89 5.70 -18.72
N HIS A 97 4.19 5.69 -19.02
CA HIS A 97 5.23 5.57 -18.02
C HIS A 97 5.33 6.81 -17.11
N GLU A 98 5.05 8.01 -17.60
CA GLU A 98 4.90 9.21 -16.77
C GLU A 98 3.79 9.03 -15.74
N VAL A 99 2.58 8.68 -16.19
CA VAL A 99 1.41 8.49 -15.31
C VAL A 99 1.67 7.38 -14.28
N ARG A 100 2.35 6.31 -14.69
CA ARG A 100 2.75 5.22 -13.80
C ARG A 100 3.61 5.69 -12.62
N ARG A 101 4.50 6.65 -12.82
CA ARG A 101 5.34 7.21 -11.74
C ARG A 101 4.52 7.98 -10.73
N HIS A 102 3.52 8.72 -11.17
CA HIS A 102 2.56 9.37 -10.29
C HIS A 102 1.78 8.36 -9.45
N ALA A 103 1.27 7.28 -10.07
CA ALA A 103 0.56 6.22 -9.34
C ALA A 103 1.41 5.60 -8.22
N ILE A 104 2.66 5.22 -8.52
CA ILE A 104 3.57 4.64 -7.54
C ILE A 104 3.88 5.63 -6.41
N THR A 105 4.09 6.90 -6.76
CA THR A 105 4.37 7.94 -5.76
C THR A 105 3.18 8.15 -4.83
N LEU A 106 1.96 8.13 -5.37
CA LEU A 106 0.73 8.20 -4.56
C LEU A 106 0.60 7.00 -3.62
N ILE A 107 0.82 5.77 -4.13
CA ILE A 107 0.76 4.53 -3.34
C ILE A 107 1.72 4.60 -2.14
N GLU A 108 2.98 4.95 -2.39
CA GLU A 108 3.99 4.96 -1.33
C GLU A 108 3.84 6.16 -0.38
N SER A 109 3.38 7.31 -0.87
CA SER A 109 3.14 8.49 -0.01
C SER A 109 2.02 8.24 1.00
N MET A 110 1.03 7.39 0.69
CA MET A 110 0.03 6.98 1.68
C MET A 110 0.61 6.14 2.81
N ASN A 111 1.65 5.33 2.55
CA ASN A 111 2.42 4.68 3.63
C ASN A 111 3.12 5.71 4.52
N LEU A 112 3.65 6.79 3.92
CA LEU A 112 4.31 7.86 4.67
C LEU A 112 3.34 8.64 5.56
N ALA A 113 2.08 8.80 5.15
CA ALA A 113 1.03 9.41 5.96
C ALA A 113 0.75 8.60 7.24
N MET A 114 0.85 7.27 7.16
CA MET A 114 0.66 6.34 8.27
C MET A 114 1.86 6.24 9.23
N ILE A 115 2.90 7.06 9.08
CA ILE A 115 3.98 7.11 10.08
C ILE A 115 3.44 7.81 11.36
N PRO A 116 3.59 7.22 12.56
CA PRO A 116 3.08 7.83 13.79
C PRO A 116 3.85 9.09 14.18
N GLY A 117 3.16 10.00 14.86
CA GLY A 117 3.77 11.23 15.39
C GLY A 117 4.08 12.33 14.36
N ARG A 118 3.60 12.18 13.12
CA ARG A 118 3.67 13.23 12.11
C ARG A 118 2.76 14.42 12.51
N PRO A 119 3.28 15.66 12.62
CA PRO A 119 2.45 16.82 12.94
C PRO A 119 1.54 17.19 11.77
N ALA A 120 0.38 17.78 12.04
CA ALA A 120 -0.60 18.18 11.03
C ALA A 120 -0.02 19.22 10.06
N ALA A 121 0.73 20.22 10.57
CA ALA A 121 1.33 21.29 9.78
C ALA A 121 2.63 21.81 10.41
N PRO A 122 3.44 22.61 9.69
CA PRO A 122 4.59 23.29 10.27
C PRO A 122 4.23 24.17 11.47
N SER A 123 5.21 24.42 12.34
CA SER A 123 5.02 25.31 13.49
C SER A 123 4.68 26.73 13.04
N GLY A 124 3.66 27.33 13.66
CA GLY A 124 3.20 28.68 13.33
C GLY A 124 2.23 28.76 12.13
N THR A 125 1.91 27.64 11.48
CA THR A 125 0.86 27.61 10.46
C THR A 125 -0.49 28.03 11.05
N LYS A 126 -1.19 28.92 10.35
CA LYS A 126 -2.56 29.34 10.68
C LYS A 126 -3.56 28.47 9.92
N ALA A 127 -4.70 28.21 10.54
CA ALA A 127 -5.81 27.51 9.90
C ALA A 127 -6.31 28.29 8.68
N GLY A 128 -6.66 27.57 7.61
CA GLY A 128 -7.43 28.08 6.49
C GLY A 128 -8.90 28.34 6.84
N LEU A 129 -9.66 28.85 5.88
CA LEU A 129 -11.08 29.12 6.06
C LEU A 129 -11.87 27.82 6.27
N GLY A 130 -12.54 27.69 7.41
CA GLY A 130 -13.31 26.49 7.77
C GLY A 130 -12.48 25.28 8.21
N GLU A 131 -11.14 25.39 8.17
CA GLU A 131 -10.22 24.38 8.66
C GLU A 131 -10.13 24.44 10.19
N LEU A 132 -9.94 23.28 10.82
CA LEU A 132 -9.50 23.22 12.21
C LEU A 132 -8.09 23.81 12.36
N THR A 133 -7.69 24.21 13.57
CA THR A 133 -6.29 24.58 13.82
C THR A 133 -5.38 23.37 13.75
N PRO A 134 -4.09 23.51 13.41
CA PRO A 134 -3.15 22.39 13.43
C PRO A 134 -3.15 21.62 14.75
N GLN A 135 -3.29 22.31 15.89
CA GLN A 135 -3.35 21.65 17.20
C GLN A 135 -4.63 20.83 17.40
N GLN A 136 -5.77 21.28 16.85
CA GLN A 136 -7.01 20.52 16.88
C GLN A 136 -6.94 19.30 15.96
N ILE A 137 -6.33 19.46 14.78
CA ILE A 137 -6.10 18.37 13.83
C ILE A 137 -5.17 17.32 14.45
N ASP A 138 -4.04 17.73 15.04
CA ASP A 138 -3.11 16.85 15.76
C ASP A 138 -3.84 16.05 16.84
N ALA A 139 -4.66 16.72 17.65
CA ALA A 139 -5.43 16.07 18.70
C ALA A 139 -6.43 15.04 18.14
N MET A 140 -7.10 15.36 17.04
CA MET A 140 -8.10 14.50 16.42
C MET A 140 -7.47 13.30 15.71
N VAL A 141 -6.39 13.49 14.94
CA VAL A 141 -5.63 12.40 14.32
C VAL A 141 -5.04 11.48 15.39
N LYS A 142 -4.54 12.04 16.49
CA LYS A 142 -4.05 11.23 17.61
C LYS A 142 -5.16 10.42 18.27
N ALA A 143 -6.34 11.02 18.47
CA ALA A 143 -7.47 10.35 19.12
C ALA A 143 -8.09 9.26 18.23
N ASN A 144 -8.14 9.46 16.91
CA ASN A 144 -8.78 8.57 15.94
C ASN A 144 -7.75 7.96 14.98
N ARG A 145 -6.60 7.56 15.50
CA ARG A 145 -5.49 7.11 14.68
C ARG A 145 -5.82 5.92 13.76
N PRO A 146 -6.49 4.84 14.23
CA PRO A 146 -6.86 3.73 13.35
C PRO A 146 -7.73 4.17 12.16
N GLU A 147 -8.66 5.10 12.36
CA GLU A 147 -9.54 5.61 11.31
C GLU A 147 -8.75 6.46 10.30
N PHE A 148 -7.81 7.30 10.76
CA PHE A 148 -6.91 8.03 9.86
C PHE A 148 -6.09 7.08 8.99
N ASP A 149 -5.51 6.03 9.58
CA ASP A 149 -4.72 5.03 8.85
C ASP A 149 -5.61 4.23 7.87
N GLU A 150 -6.87 3.97 8.22
CA GLU A 150 -7.85 3.34 7.31
C GLU A 150 -8.13 4.22 6.08
N PHE A 151 -8.35 5.53 6.25
CA PHE A 151 -8.55 6.43 5.12
C PHE A 151 -7.33 6.49 4.20
N ALA A 152 -6.12 6.61 4.76
CA ALA A 152 -4.89 6.58 3.95
C ALA A 152 -4.73 5.22 3.22
N GLY A 153 -5.14 4.12 3.86
CA GLY A 153 -5.12 2.78 3.26
C GLY A 153 -6.08 2.65 2.09
N ALA A 154 -7.28 3.18 2.24
CA ALA A 154 -8.29 3.26 1.20
C ALA A 154 -7.80 4.02 -0.04
N VAL A 155 -7.14 5.18 0.13
CA VAL A 155 -6.56 5.93 -1.00
C VAL A 155 -5.46 5.11 -1.68
N ARG A 156 -4.58 4.48 -0.89
CA ARG A 156 -3.52 3.60 -1.41
C ARG A 156 -4.08 2.45 -2.25
N GLU A 157 -5.16 1.81 -1.79
CA GLU A 157 -5.81 0.70 -2.50
C GLU A 157 -6.37 1.15 -3.86
N SER A 158 -7.09 2.28 -3.91
CA SER A 158 -7.55 2.83 -5.19
C SER A 158 -6.40 3.25 -6.10
N ALA A 159 -5.28 3.74 -5.55
CA ALA A 159 -4.09 4.05 -6.34
C ALA A 159 -3.41 2.77 -6.91
N VAL A 160 -3.48 1.63 -6.21
CA VAL A 160 -3.05 0.32 -6.73
C VAL A 160 -3.94 -0.12 -7.89
N GLU A 161 -5.26 0.09 -7.80
CA GLU A 161 -6.18 -0.18 -8.92
C GLU A 161 -5.89 0.73 -10.12
N ALA A 162 -5.59 2.02 -9.87
CA ALA A 162 -5.18 2.95 -10.93
C ALA A 162 -3.89 2.48 -11.61
N LEU A 163 -2.91 2.00 -10.84
CA LEU A 163 -1.68 1.42 -11.38
C LEU A 163 -1.96 0.23 -12.30
N ALA A 164 -2.89 -0.66 -11.93
CA ALA A 164 -3.29 -1.77 -12.78
C ALA A 164 -3.98 -1.29 -14.08
N ALA A 165 -4.83 -0.27 -14.01
CA ALA A 165 -5.43 0.35 -15.21
C ALA A 165 -4.37 0.98 -16.13
N ILE A 166 -3.37 1.64 -15.55
CA ILE A 166 -2.22 2.22 -16.26
C ILE A 166 -1.40 1.14 -16.96
N ASP A 167 -1.07 0.05 -16.26
CA ASP A 167 -0.30 -1.06 -16.83
C ASP A 167 -1.07 -1.75 -17.98
N HIS A 168 -2.41 -1.74 -17.94
CA HIS A 168 -3.27 -2.20 -19.03
C HIS A 168 -3.57 -1.14 -20.10
N LYS A 169 -3.11 0.11 -19.92
CA LYS A 169 -3.41 1.27 -20.77
C LYS A 169 -4.92 1.49 -20.97
N ASP A 170 -5.68 1.41 -19.88
CA ASP A 170 -7.13 1.56 -19.86
C ASP A 170 -7.53 2.96 -19.36
N PRO A 171 -7.77 3.93 -20.27
CA PRO A 171 -8.10 5.30 -19.87
C PRO A 171 -9.51 5.44 -19.27
N GLU A 172 -10.43 4.53 -19.58
CA GLU A 172 -11.79 4.54 -19.03
C GLU A 172 -11.76 4.08 -17.57
N ALA A 173 -11.08 2.97 -17.30
CA ALA A 173 -10.86 2.52 -15.93
C ALA A 173 -10.09 3.57 -15.11
N LEU A 174 -9.04 4.17 -15.67
CA LEU A 174 -8.26 5.21 -14.99
C LEU A 174 -9.13 6.44 -14.65
N SER A 175 -10.01 6.87 -15.56
CA SER A 175 -10.92 7.99 -15.30
C SER A 175 -11.92 7.69 -14.17
N ARG A 176 -12.52 6.49 -14.17
CA ARG A 176 -13.42 6.05 -13.09
C ARG A 176 -12.70 6.01 -11.74
N ILE A 177 -11.53 5.36 -11.69
CA ILE A 177 -10.74 5.20 -10.46
C ILE A 177 -10.25 6.57 -9.97
N GLY A 178 -9.95 7.51 -10.87
CA GLY A 178 -9.66 8.90 -10.50
C GLY A 178 -10.76 9.54 -9.66
N GLY A 179 -12.03 9.31 -10.01
CA GLY A 179 -13.17 9.77 -9.20
C GLY A 179 -13.27 9.06 -7.83
N GLU A 180 -12.96 7.77 -7.77
CA GLU A 180 -12.94 7.01 -6.51
C GLU A 180 -11.82 7.50 -5.56
N ILE A 181 -10.65 7.85 -6.11
CA ILE A 181 -9.56 8.46 -5.36
C ILE A 181 -10.00 9.81 -4.78
N ASP A 182 -10.63 10.67 -5.58
CA ASP A 182 -11.17 11.97 -5.13
C ASP A 182 -12.14 11.80 -3.95
N GLU A 183 -13.12 10.91 -4.08
CA GLU A 183 -14.08 10.64 -3.02
C GLU A 183 -13.44 10.17 -1.72
N ARG A 184 -12.37 9.35 -1.81
CA ARG A 184 -11.62 8.85 -0.64
C ARG A 184 -10.74 9.92 -0.01
N CYS A 185 -10.10 10.77 -0.82
CA CYS A 185 -9.36 11.95 -0.33
C CYS A 185 -10.31 12.87 0.45
N GLU A 186 -11.48 13.18 -0.13
CA GLU A 186 -12.49 14.02 0.50
C GLU A 186 -13.08 13.42 1.77
N ALA A 187 -13.23 12.09 1.84
CA ALA A 187 -13.65 11.42 3.06
C ALA A 187 -12.68 11.69 4.22
N CYS A 188 -11.37 11.59 3.99
CA CYS A 188 -10.36 11.92 4.99
C CYS A 188 -10.40 13.41 5.38
N HIS A 189 -10.39 14.30 4.38
CA HIS A 189 -10.31 15.75 4.60
C HIS A 189 -11.52 16.29 5.36
N THR A 190 -12.72 15.83 5.01
CA THR A 190 -13.92 16.26 5.73
C THR A 190 -14.03 15.65 7.12
N THR A 191 -13.40 14.51 7.42
CA THR A 191 -13.33 14.00 8.79
C THR A 191 -12.31 14.77 9.62
N PHE A 192 -11.10 14.99 9.10
CA PHE A 192 -9.96 15.44 9.90
C PHE A 192 -9.61 16.93 9.79
N TRP A 193 -9.87 17.55 8.64
CA TRP A 193 -9.52 18.96 8.38
C TRP A 193 -10.73 19.88 8.44
N TYR A 194 -11.85 19.43 7.88
CA TYR A 194 -13.07 20.21 7.68
C TYR A 194 -14.34 19.53 8.23
N PRO A 195 -14.38 19.03 9.48
CA PRO A 195 -15.54 18.32 10.04
C PRO A 195 -16.82 19.15 10.14
N ASN A 196 -16.69 20.47 10.04
CA ASN A 196 -17.84 21.39 10.07
C ASN A 196 -18.21 21.95 8.69
N SER A 197 -17.54 21.48 7.63
CA SER A 197 -17.89 21.89 6.27
C SER A 197 -19.25 21.30 5.87
N LYS A 198 -20.10 22.14 5.30
CA LYS A 198 -21.32 21.66 4.66
C LYS A 198 -20.92 21.07 3.32
N ARG A 199 -20.98 19.75 3.17
CA ARG A 199 -20.93 19.14 1.84
C ARG A 199 -22.10 19.71 1.01
N PRO A 200 -21.88 20.18 -0.23
CA PRO A 200 -22.97 20.29 -1.19
C PRO A 200 -23.62 18.90 -1.27
N ASN A 201 -24.94 18.81 -1.11
CA ASN A 201 -25.64 17.54 -1.29
C ASN A 201 -25.30 17.03 -2.70
N LYS A 202 -24.76 15.80 -2.79
CA LYS A 202 -24.59 15.09 -4.08
C LYS A 202 -25.96 14.84 -4.72
#